data_AF-A0A956TSI2-F1
#
_entry.id   AF-A0A956TSI2-F1
#
_cell.length_a   1.000
_cell.length_b   1.000
_cell.length_c   1.000
_cell.angle_alpha   90.00
_cell.angle_beta   90.00
_cell.angle_gamma   90.00
#
_symmetry.space_group_name_H-M   'P 1'
#
loop_
_entity.id
_entity.type
_entity.pdbx_description
1 polymer ?
#
loop_
_entity_poly.entity_id
_entity_poly.type
_entity_poly.pdbx_seq_one_letter_code
_entity_poly.pdbx_strand_id
1 'polypeptide(L)'
;VARSPMTAVVIIFEMTTDFNVVLPLMVSCVLSYLVAERLDPGSMYDHILRMQGIILKDEESGQGLMSRLKARDVMEKGMEILAPQDSLKDLEHKLEQSGRRELAVLDEKGKVIGICSITDVEAAASKNLGEDTPVRRVMTAKPLTIRSDENLATVILVLEKYRLKCLPVVERNKFVGMITEHDVVKAEFKALGMKKRATSGSYIVYQTRSPSEGVGRMLVAVADPQAASNLIKLGAHLARSKQYELECLNVITIPKEQDPSEAKVSPTLGRKISEEAERVGHEFKIPVHTNIRVAHDVGDAIAETIHDRRVDLFLMRWSGNRRSQKGDHLLRAVMESTTCAVTLLSRLEDHGQYGRIVIPIAPFLDTKAALDLLPMLIAGRQELAVTLISVAKEHQMEETRLEVEKQKVVIEHNYHLDVEVATMEANSAISLLSSIDKSEKTDLLVLGLSRKSLTRAVHHRSFKKMLSQGEMAVVVSCLKTEA
;
A
#
# COMPACT_ATOMS: atom_id res chain seq x y z
N VAL A 1 16.28 49.31 -5.78
CA VAL A 1 17.15 50.04 -4.83
C VAL A 1 17.96 49.03 -4.02
N ALA A 2 19.26 49.26 -3.76
CA ALA A 2 20.11 48.29 -3.03
C ALA A 2 19.71 48.06 -1.56
N ARG A 3 18.89 48.96 -0.98
CA ARG A 3 18.27 48.84 0.36
C ARG A 3 19.30 48.55 1.47
N SER A 4 20.45 49.24 1.45
CA SER A 4 21.53 49.11 2.45
C SER A 4 21.76 50.43 3.21
N PRO A 5 20.78 50.90 4.02
CA PRO A 5 20.85 52.20 4.68
C PRO A 5 22.01 52.29 5.68
N MET A 6 22.35 51.19 6.35
CA MET A 6 23.46 51.16 7.33
C MET A 6 24.81 51.43 6.67
N THR A 7 25.06 50.89 5.49
CA THR A 7 26.32 51.10 4.76
C THR A 7 26.48 52.56 4.34
N ALA A 8 25.40 53.21 3.91
CA ALA A 8 25.41 54.63 3.56
C ALA A 8 25.66 55.52 4.79
N VAL A 9 25.05 55.19 5.93
CA VAL A 9 25.27 55.89 7.20
C VAL A 9 26.73 55.76 7.65
N VAL A 10 27.30 54.56 7.58
CA VAL A 10 28.70 54.29 7.98
C VAL A 10 29.70 55.03 7.09
N ILE A 11 29.52 55.01 5.76
CA ILE A 11 30.42 55.71 4.84
C ILE A 11 30.42 57.21 5.09
N ILE A 12 29.24 57.82 5.24
CA ILE A 12 29.15 59.28 5.44
C ILE A 12 29.67 59.67 6.82
N PHE A 13 29.42 58.86 7.85
CA PHE A 13 30.02 59.05 9.17
C PHE A 13 31.55 58.96 9.12
N GLU A 14 32.10 57.95 8.42
CA GLU A 14 33.56 57.77 8.30
C GLU A 14 34.22 58.95 7.57
N MET A 15 33.57 59.50 6.54
CA MET A 15 34.11 60.65 5.80
C MET A 15 34.01 61.98 6.56
N THR A 16 32.99 62.16 7.39
CA THR A 16 32.74 63.43 8.08
C THR A 16 33.27 63.46 9.51
N THR A 17 33.36 62.30 10.17
CA THR A 17 33.71 62.12 11.60
C THR A 17 32.87 62.96 12.57
N ASP A 18 31.74 63.51 12.12
CA ASP A 18 30.85 64.37 12.91
C ASP A 18 29.60 63.60 13.34
N PHE A 19 29.48 63.40 14.66
CA PHE A 19 28.34 62.71 15.28
C PHE A 19 27.02 63.46 15.12
N ASN A 20 27.03 64.78 14.88
CA ASN A 20 25.81 65.57 14.73
C ASN A 20 25.07 65.24 13.42
N VAL A 21 25.78 64.72 12.41
CA VAL A 21 25.21 64.41 11.09
C VAL A 21 24.53 63.03 11.08
N VAL A 22 24.90 62.14 12.01
CA VAL A 22 24.45 60.74 12.01
C VAL A 22 22.95 60.62 12.23
N LEU A 23 22.39 61.35 13.20
CA LEU A 23 20.98 61.22 13.58
C LEU A 23 20.00 61.73 12.50
N PRO A 24 20.20 62.93 11.90
CA PRO A 24 19.40 63.36 10.75
C PRO A 24 19.49 62.39 9.56
N LEU A 25 20.67 61.80 9.34
CA LEU A 25 20.93 60.90 8.22
C LEU A 25 20.23 59.54 8.39
N MET A 26 20.24 58.97 9.59
CA MET A 26 19.47 57.75 9.90
C MET A 26 17.97 57.96 9.65
N VAL A 27 17.41 59.09 10.09
CA VAL A 27 15.99 59.41 9.89
C VAL A 27 15.67 59.52 8.39
N SER A 28 16.51 60.21 7.62
CA SER A 28 16.36 60.33 6.16
C SER A 28 16.41 58.98 5.45
N CYS A 29 17.39 58.12 5.79
CA CYS A 29 17.53 56.79 5.22
C CYS A 29 16.33 55.88 5.55
N VAL A 30 15.83 55.93 6.80
CA VAL A 30 14.66 55.16 7.23
C VAL A 30 13.39 55.64 6.52
N LEU A 31 13.18 56.96 6.40
CA LEU A 31 12.04 57.51 5.66
C LEU A 31 12.10 57.13 4.19
N SER A 32 13.26 57.25 3.55
CA SER A 32 13.45 56.83 2.17
C SER A 32 13.21 55.33 1.98
N TYR A 33 13.63 54.48 2.94
CA TYR A 33 13.38 53.05 2.92
C TYR A 33 11.88 52.74 3.00
N LEU A 34 11.16 53.38 3.93
CA LEU A 34 9.71 53.22 4.11
C LEU A 34 8.91 53.62 2.87
N VAL A 35 9.30 54.73 2.22
CA VAL A 35 8.68 55.19 0.97
C VAL A 35 8.96 54.20 -0.17
N ALA A 36 10.21 53.71 -0.28
CA ALA A 36 10.57 52.72 -1.28
C ALA A 36 9.81 51.40 -1.11
N GLU A 37 9.66 50.91 0.13
CA GLU A 37 8.90 49.68 0.42
C GLU A 37 7.41 49.82 0.10
N ARG A 38 6.86 51.03 0.25
CA ARG A 38 5.45 51.33 -0.08
C ARG A 38 5.18 51.34 -1.59
N LEU A 39 6.14 51.77 -2.39
CA LEU A 39 5.97 51.95 -3.84
C LEU A 39 6.28 50.68 -4.63
N ASP A 40 7.33 49.95 -4.23
CA ASP A 40 7.78 48.75 -4.93
C ASP A 40 8.25 47.69 -3.92
N PRO A 41 7.37 46.76 -3.51
CA PRO A 41 7.69 45.74 -2.51
C PRO A 41 8.71 44.72 -3.04
N GLY A 42 9.68 44.36 -2.19
CA GLY A 42 10.69 43.35 -2.51
C GLY A 42 12.07 43.89 -2.89
N SER A 43 13.06 43.03 -2.78
CA SER A 43 14.46 43.36 -3.05
C SER A 43 14.76 43.48 -4.54
N MET A 44 15.91 44.08 -4.88
CA MET A 44 16.42 44.07 -6.25
C MET A 44 16.61 42.63 -6.75
N TYR A 45 17.02 41.71 -5.88
CA TYR A 45 17.21 40.30 -6.22
C TYR A 45 15.88 39.64 -6.59
N ASP A 46 14.79 39.95 -5.88
CA ASP A 46 13.45 39.42 -6.21
C ASP A 46 13.02 39.85 -7.61
N HIS A 47 13.35 41.08 -8.00
CA HIS A 47 13.08 41.59 -9.34
C HIS A 47 13.94 40.92 -10.42
N ILE A 48 15.23 40.69 -10.16
CA ILE A 48 16.13 39.97 -11.07
C ILE A 48 15.63 38.54 -11.28
N LEU A 49 15.26 37.85 -10.20
CA LEU A 49 14.73 36.48 -10.25
C LEU A 49 13.40 36.43 -11.02
N ARG A 50 12.50 37.40 -10.80
CA ARG A 50 11.25 37.51 -11.59
C ARG A 50 11.51 37.72 -13.07
N MET A 51 12.50 38.54 -13.45
CA MET A 51 12.90 38.71 -14.85
C MET A 51 13.46 37.42 -15.47
N GLN A 52 14.06 36.55 -14.66
CA GLN A 52 14.51 35.21 -15.08
C GLN A 52 13.38 34.17 -15.10
N GLY A 53 12.12 34.58 -14.83
CA GLY A 53 10.98 33.67 -14.72
C GLY A 53 10.94 32.85 -13.44
N ILE A 54 11.85 33.12 -12.48
CA ILE A 54 11.92 32.45 -11.19
C ILE A 54 11.06 33.25 -10.20
N ILE A 55 9.81 32.82 -10.03
CA ILE A 55 8.92 33.38 -9.02
C ILE A 55 9.22 32.67 -7.71
N LEU A 56 9.98 33.33 -6.83
CA LEU A 56 10.01 32.98 -5.41
C LEU A 56 8.59 33.20 -4.87
N LYS A 57 7.80 32.13 -4.78
CA LYS A 57 6.67 32.14 -3.85
C LYS A 57 7.30 32.17 -2.47
N ASP A 58 6.96 33.18 -1.68
CA ASP A 58 7.15 33.08 -0.24
C ASP A 58 6.53 31.74 0.18
N GLU A 59 7.37 30.77 0.48
CA GLU A 59 6.96 29.63 1.25
C GLU A 59 6.55 30.21 2.59
N GLU A 60 5.25 30.49 2.73
CA GLU A 60 4.56 30.48 4.02
C GLU A 60 4.80 29.10 4.63
N SER A 61 5.98 29.01 5.22
CA SER A 61 6.62 27.86 5.81
C SER A 61 5.63 27.23 6.77
N GLY A 62 5.19 25.98 6.51
CA GLY A 62 4.43 25.01 7.34
C GLY A 62 3.40 25.48 8.41
N GLN A 63 3.72 26.51 9.18
CA GLN A 63 2.92 27.17 10.22
C GLN A 63 1.58 27.74 9.71
N GLY A 64 1.51 28.27 8.48
CA GLY A 64 0.25 28.80 7.91
C GLY A 64 -0.78 27.71 7.58
N LEU A 65 -0.33 26.50 7.26
CA LEU A 65 -1.18 25.38 6.87
C LEU A 65 -1.78 24.68 8.10
N MET A 66 -0.95 24.43 9.11
CA MET A 66 -1.34 23.80 10.39
C MET A 66 -2.27 24.68 11.23
N SER A 67 -2.23 26.00 11.01
CA SER A 67 -3.14 26.96 11.62
C SER A 67 -4.46 27.14 10.85
N ARG A 68 -4.53 26.72 9.58
CA ARG A 68 -5.72 26.82 8.73
C ARG A 68 -6.63 25.59 8.79
N LEU A 69 -6.05 24.39 8.86
CA LEU A 69 -6.82 23.15 8.95
C LEU A 69 -7.36 22.93 10.36
N LYS A 70 -8.61 22.48 10.46
CA LYS A 70 -9.24 22.13 11.73
C LYS A 70 -9.37 20.63 11.90
N ALA A 71 -9.53 20.18 13.14
CA ALA A 71 -9.76 18.79 13.48
C ALA A 71 -10.87 18.15 12.64
N ARG A 72 -12.01 18.85 12.43
CA ARG A 72 -13.12 18.36 11.60
C ARG A 72 -12.81 18.11 10.12
N ASP A 73 -11.77 18.76 9.58
CA ASP A 73 -11.37 18.65 8.18
C ASP A 73 -10.46 17.44 7.94
N VAL A 74 -9.84 16.93 9.02
CA VAL A 74 -8.89 15.81 9.02
C VAL A 74 -9.50 14.54 9.60
N MET A 75 -10.40 14.68 10.59
CA MET A 75 -11.00 13.55 11.29
C MET A 75 -11.78 12.63 10.37
N GLU A 76 -11.77 11.36 10.71
CA GLU A 76 -12.62 10.39 10.07
C GLU A 76 -14.00 10.35 10.76
N LYS A 77 -15.06 10.30 9.97
CA LYS A 77 -16.46 10.32 10.42
C LYS A 77 -17.10 8.95 10.22
N GLY A 78 -18.13 8.65 11.01
CA GLY A 78 -18.96 7.45 10.80
C GLY A 78 -18.22 6.13 11.08
N MET A 79 -17.30 6.12 12.03
CA MET A 79 -16.61 4.90 12.46
C MET A 79 -17.42 4.09 13.47
N GLU A 80 -17.08 2.80 13.55
CA GLU A 80 -17.56 1.90 14.58
C GLU A 80 -17.25 2.44 15.98
N ILE A 81 -18.21 2.27 16.90
CA ILE A 81 -18.12 2.71 18.29
C ILE A 81 -18.42 1.53 19.22
N LEU A 82 -17.92 1.62 20.43
CA LEU A 82 -18.15 0.61 21.47
C LEU A 82 -19.09 1.15 22.53
N ALA A 83 -20.03 0.32 22.97
CA ALA A 83 -20.75 0.55 24.21
C ALA A 83 -19.92 0.02 25.39
N PRO A 84 -20.14 0.53 26.62
CA PRO A 84 -19.33 0.14 27.78
C PRO A 84 -19.55 -1.32 28.18
N GLN A 85 -20.71 -1.87 27.78
CA GLN A 85 -21.15 -3.23 28.07
C GLN A 85 -20.80 -4.22 26.94
N ASP A 86 -20.26 -3.73 25.81
CA ASP A 86 -19.79 -4.61 24.74
C ASP A 86 -18.74 -5.57 25.29
N SER A 87 -18.71 -6.80 24.79
CA SER A 87 -17.76 -7.82 25.24
C SER A 87 -16.38 -7.65 24.58
N LEU A 88 -15.35 -8.32 25.10
CA LEU A 88 -14.04 -8.38 24.44
C LEU A 88 -14.13 -8.98 23.04
N LYS A 89 -15.02 -9.94 22.84
CA LYS A 89 -15.32 -10.53 21.54
C LYS A 89 -15.91 -9.52 20.56
N ASP A 90 -16.83 -8.67 21.03
CA ASP A 90 -17.40 -7.60 20.20
C ASP A 90 -16.34 -6.55 19.85
N LEU A 91 -15.43 -6.24 20.79
CA LEU A 91 -14.29 -5.37 20.56
C LEU A 91 -13.36 -5.94 19.46
N GLU A 92 -12.96 -7.21 19.57
CA GLU A 92 -12.12 -7.87 18.57
C GLU A 92 -12.78 -7.86 17.19
N HIS A 93 -14.05 -8.27 17.13
CA HIS A 93 -14.81 -8.28 15.88
C HIS A 93 -14.98 -6.88 15.27
N LYS A 94 -15.28 -5.85 16.07
CA LYS A 94 -15.39 -4.47 15.59
C LYS A 94 -14.04 -3.88 15.15
N LEU A 95 -12.93 -4.24 15.81
CA LEU A 95 -11.58 -3.88 15.35
C LEU A 95 -11.25 -4.54 14.00
N GLU A 96 -11.57 -5.83 13.83
CA GLU A 96 -11.38 -6.56 12.58
C GLU A 96 -12.24 -6.01 11.43
N GLN A 97 -13.50 -5.67 11.71
CA GLN A 97 -14.43 -5.12 10.74
C GLN A 97 -14.02 -3.71 10.30
N SER A 98 -13.68 -2.85 11.26
CA SER A 98 -13.29 -1.46 10.98
C SER A 98 -11.89 -1.34 10.37
N GLY A 99 -11.04 -2.35 10.52
CA GLY A 99 -9.64 -2.31 10.09
C GLY A 99 -8.79 -1.30 10.89
N ARG A 100 -9.31 -0.80 12.01
CA ARG A 100 -8.61 0.14 12.89
C ARG A 100 -7.90 -0.60 14.01
N ARG A 101 -6.94 0.11 14.62
CA ARG A 101 -6.24 -0.36 15.81
C ARG A 101 -6.90 0.06 17.11
N GLU A 102 -7.73 1.11 17.07
CA GLU A 102 -8.34 1.76 18.24
C GLU A 102 -9.79 2.18 17.93
N LEU A 103 -10.67 2.07 18.92
CA LEU A 103 -12.08 2.46 18.88
C LEU A 103 -12.47 3.26 20.13
N ALA A 104 -13.39 4.21 19.97
CA ALA A 104 -13.93 5.01 21.06
C ALA A 104 -15.08 4.27 21.77
N VAL A 105 -15.09 4.34 23.10
CA VAL A 105 -16.16 3.82 23.95
C VAL A 105 -17.06 4.99 24.36
N LEU A 106 -18.34 4.91 24.00
CA LEU A 106 -19.33 5.96 24.26
C LEU A 106 -20.31 5.56 25.35
N ASP A 107 -20.80 6.53 26.12
CA ASP A 107 -21.97 6.35 26.98
C ASP A 107 -23.29 6.45 26.18
N GLU A 108 -24.41 6.14 26.82
CA GLU A 108 -25.77 6.24 26.25
C GLU A 108 -26.13 7.66 25.78
N LYS A 109 -25.40 8.69 26.25
CA LYS A 109 -25.60 10.10 25.89
C LYS A 109 -24.69 10.54 24.73
N GLY A 110 -23.88 9.63 24.18
CA GLY A 110 -22.94 9.88 23.08
C GLY A 110 -21.64 10.57 23.50
N LYS A 111 -21.28 10.54 24.79
CA LYS A 111 -20.02 11.08 25.30
C LYS A 111 -18.93 10.02 25.30
N VAL A 112 -17.71 10.43 24.98
CA VAL A 112 -16.54 9.55 25.04
C VAL A 112 -16.17 9.30 26.50
N ILE A 113 -16.18 8.04 26.92
CA ILE A 113 -15.80 7.62 28.28
C ILE A 113 -14.53 6.77 28.31
N GLY A 114 -14.12 6.21 27.17
CA GLY A 114 -12.95 5.36 27.04
C GLY A 114 -12.44 5.22 25.61
N ILE A 115 -11.25 4.65 25.47
CA ILE A 115 -10.70 4.13 24.20
C ILE A 115 -10.24 2.70 24.45
N CYS A 116 -10.46 1.83 23.46
CA CYS A 116 -9.93 0.48 23.42
C CYS A 116 -9.12 0.26 22.15
N SER A 117 -8.06 -0.52 22.29
CA SER A 117 -7.08 -0.82 21.26
C SER A 117 -6.85 -2.32 21.13
N ILE A 118 -6.21 -2.74 20.04
CA ILE A 118 -5.78 -4.13 19.88
C ILE A 118 -4.83 -4.60 21.00
N THR A 119 -4.04 -3.69 21.56
CA THR A 119 -3.17 -3.99 22.70
C THR A 119 -3.95 -4.25 23.99
N ASP A 120 -5.17 -3.72 24.14
CA ASP A 120 -6.04 -4.04 25.28
C ASP A 120 -6.63 -5.44 25.17
N VAL A 121 -6.90 -5.91 23.94
CA VAL A 121 -7.30 -7.30 23.66
C VAL A 121 -6.16 -8.26 24.00
N GLU A 122 -4.94 -7.98 23.54
CA GLU A 122 -3.75 -8.79 23.83
C GLU A 122 -3.43 -8.82 25.34
N ALA A 123 -3.58 -7.69 26.02
CA ALA A 123 -3.37 -7.58 27.47
C ALA A 123 -4.46 -8.33 28.26
N ALA A 124 -5.70 -8.33 27.77
CA ALA A 124 -6.80 -9.08 28.38
C ALA A 124 -6.62 -10.60 28.24
N ALA A 125 -6.20 -11.06 27.04
CA ALA A 125 -5.87 -12.46 26.80
C ALA A 125 -4.72 -12.93 27.71
N SER A 126 -3.68 -12.11 27.88
CA SER A 126 -2.54 -12.40 28.76
C SER A 126 -2.92 -12.52 30.24
N LYS A 127 -4.04 -11.91 30.65
CA LYS A 127 -4.60 -11.95 32.01
C LYS A 127 -5.68 -13.02 32.20
N ASN A 128 -5.90 -13.90 31.21
CA ASN A 128 -6.96 -14.91 31.19
C ASN A 128 -8.36 -14.32 31.45
N LEU A 129 -8.63 -13.11 30.96
CA LEU A 129 -9.98 -12.54 30.99
C LEU A 129 -10.84 -13.26 29.94
N GLY A 130 -12.04 -13.68 30.34
CA GLY A 130 -12.97 -14.38 29.44
C GLY A 130 -13.50 -13.48 28.33
N GLU A 131 -13.90 -14.07 27.21
CA GLU A 131 -14.41 -13.35 26.02
C GLU A 131 -15.62 -12.45 26.32
N ASP A 132 -16.44 -12.83 27.31
CA ASP A 132 -17.62 -12.07 27.77
C ASP A 132 -17.27 -10.90 28.72
N THR A 133 -15.98 -10.63 28.95
CA THR A 133 -15.57 -9.53 29.82
C THR A 133 -15.98 -8.19 29.18
N PRO A 134 -16.67 -7.29 29.91
CA PRO A 134 -17.11 -6.03 29.36
C PRO A 134 -15.93 -5.09 29.09
N VAL A 135 -15.99 -4.40 27.95
CA VAL A 135 -15.02 -3.42 27.46
C VAL A 135 -14.68 -2.35 28.51
N ARG A 136 -15.66 -1.92 29.32
CA ARG A 136 -15.44 -0.96 30.41
C ARG A 136 -14.37 -1.38 31.42
N ARG A 137 -14.08 -2.68 31.58
CA ARG A 137 -13.05 -3.19 32.49
C ARG A 137 -11.63 -3.11 31.91
N VAL A 138 -11.50 -3.04 30.60
CA VAL A 138 -10.20 -3.05 29.91
C VAL A 138 -9.87 -1.72 29.24
N MET A 139 -10.87 -0.86 29.01
CA MET A 139 -10.69 0.42 28.33
C MET A 139 -9.74 1.36 29.08
N THR A 140 -9.03 2.17 28.31
CA THR A 140 -8.36 3.35 28.85
C THR A 140 -9.42 4.42 29.13
N ALA A 141 -9.75 4.60 30.41
CA ALA A 141 -10.80 5.51 30.85
C ALA A 141 -10.38 7.00 30.75
N LYS A 142 -11.38 7.87 30.52
CA LYS A 142 -11.20 9.33 30.45
C LYS A 142 -10.13 9.76 29.44
N PRO A 143 -10.28 9.38 28.15
CA PRO A 143 -9.31 9.76 27.13
C PRO A 143 -9.28 11.28 26.96
N LEU A 144 -8.11 11.81 26.60
CA LEU A 144 -8.01 13.19 26.13
C LEU A 144 -8.80 13.32 24.83
N THR A 145 -9.58 14.38 24.71
CA THR A 145 -10.40 14.68 23.53
C THR A 145 -10.04 16.04 22.98
N ILE A 146 -10.30 16.26 21.69
CA ILE A 146 -10.05 17.52 21.01
C ILE A 146 -11.34 18.05 20.40
N ARG A 147 -11.55 19.37 20.38
CA ARG A 147 -12.75 19.93 19.75
C ARG A 147 -12.66 19.90 18.24
N SER A 148 -13.80 19.74 17.58
CA SER A 148 -13.89 19.70 16.11
C SER A 148 -13.42 20.99 15.41
N ASP A 149 -13.43 22.12 16.12
CA ASP A 149 -13.03 23.43 15.64
C ASP A 149 -11.58 23.84 15.99
N GLU A 150 -10.84 23.00 16.71
CA GLU A 150 -9.43 23.23 17.04
C GLU A 150 -8.52 23.04 15.82
N ASN A 151 -7.42 23.80 15.82
CA ASN A 151 -6.44 23.78 14.75
C ASN A 151 -5.60 22.49 14.78
N LEU A 152 -5.18 22.04 13.61
CA LEU A 152 -4.35 20.84 13.45
C LEU A 152 -3.03 20.94 14.21
N ALA A 153 -2.43 22.13 14.31
CA ALA A 153 -1.27 22.39 15.15
C ALA A 153 -1.49 21.97 16.62
N THR A 154 -2.67 22.25 17.18
CA THR A 154 -3.03 21.86 18.54
C THR A 154 -3.19 20.34 18.64
N VAL A 155 -3.80 19.71 17.64
CA VAL A 155 -3.95 18.26 17.57
C VAL A 155 -2.59 17.56 17.63
N ILE A 156 -1.63 18.01 16.80
CA ILE A 156 -0.25 17.49 16.78
C ILE A 156 0.42 17.66 18.13
N LEU A 157 0.32 18.86 18.71
CA LEU A 157 0.94 19.16 19.99
C LEU A 157 0.39 18.25 21.10
N VAL A 158 -0.91 17.95 21.10
CA VAL A 158 -1.52 17.04 22.07
C VAL A 158 -1.07 15.59 21.84
N LEU A 159 -1.06 15.12 20.59
CA LEU A 159 -0.58 13.77 20.24
C LEU A 159 0.88 13.57 20.71
N GLU A 160 1.78 14.49 20.37
CA GLU A 160 3.20 14.43 20.73
C GLU A 160 3.44 14.56 22.24
N LYS A 161 2.84 15.57 22.88
CA LYS A 161 3.05 15.86 24.30
C LYS A 161 2.64 14.69 25.19
N TYR A 162 1.55 14.02 24.85
CA TYR A 162 1.01 12.91 25.62
C TYR A 162 1.35 11.54 25.03
N ARG A 163 2.14 11.49 23.95
CA ARG A 163 2.51 10.27 23.20
C ARG A 163 1.30 9.41 22.86
N LEU A 164 0.23 10.05 22.42
CA LEU A 164 -1.03 9.41 22.03
C LEU A 164 -1.03 9.13 20.54
N LYS A 165 -1.47 7.94 20.15
CA LYS A 165 -1.60 7.56 18.73
C LYS A 165 -2.84 8.13 18.06
N CYS A 166 -3.85 8.46 18.87
CA CYS A 166 -5.14 8.96 18.40
C CYS A 166 -5.83 9.84 19.43
N LEU A 167 -6.77 10.66 18.94
CA LEU A 167 -7.62 11.54 19.72
C LEU A 167 -9.08 11.45 19.24
N PRO A 168 -10.04 11.23 20.15
CA PRO A 168 -11.45 11.45 19.90
C PRO A 168 -11.74 12.93 19.69
N VAL A 169 -12.43 13.21 18.60
CA VAL A 169 -12.91 14.55 18.26
C VAL A 169 -14.33 14.69 18.77
N VAL A 170 -14.58 15.78 19.48
CA VAL A 170 -15.87 16.09 20.07
C VAL A 170 -16.43 17.42 19.58
N GLU A 171 -17.74 17.50 19.45
CA GLU A 171 -18.48 18.73 19.20
C GLU A 171 -19.61 18.84 20.22
N ARG A 172 -19.66 19.95 20.97
CA ARG A 172 -20.62 20.15 22.07
C ARG A 172 -20.67 18.94 23.03
N ASN A 173 -19.50 18.42 23.41
CA ASN A 173 -19.32 17.22 24.26
C ASN A 173 -19.85 15.89 23.69
N LYS A 174 -20.21 15.82 22.41
CA LYS A 174 -20.57 14.57 21.74
C LYS A 174 -19.46 14.13 20.81
N PHE A 175 -19.24 12.82 20.74
CA PHE A 175 -18.29 12.25 19.80
C PHE A 175 -18.72 12.49 18.35
N VAL A 176 -17.79 12.95 17.51
CA VAL A 176 -18.05 13.21 16.08
C VAL A 176 -17.02 12.56 15.14
N GLY A 177 -15.92 12.04 15.67
CA GLY A 177 -14.89 11.34 14.90
C GLY A 177 -13.63 11.04 15.70
N MET A 178 -12.63 10.45 15.05
CA MET A 178 -11.27 10.28 15.59
C MET A 178 -10.25 10.86 14.63
N ILE A 179 -9.12 11.30 15.18
CA ILE A 179 -7.91 11.66 14.43
C ILE A 179 -6.77 10.81 14.94
N THR A 180 -6.02 10.19 14.03
CA THR A 180 -4.78 9.48 14.33
C THR A 180 -3.56 10.27 13.84
N GLU A 181 -2.37 9.94 14.34
CA GLU A 181 -1.10 10.47 13.78
C GLU A 181 -1.03 10.28 12.26
N HIS A 182 -1.51 9.13 11.75
CA HIS A 182 -1.53 8.85 10.31
C HIS A 182 -2.45 9.80 9.54
N ASP A 183 -3.61 10.17 10.10
CA ASP A 183 -4.55 11.10 9.47
C ASP A 183 -3.97 12.50 9.39
N VAL A 184 -3.24 12.92 10.43
CA VAL A 184 -2.51 14.18 10.46
C VAL A 184 -1.43 14.22 9.37
N VAL A 185 -0.58 13.20 9.30
CA VAL A 185 0.46 13.08 8.27
C VAL A 185 -0.16 13.12 6.87
N LYS A 186 -1.22 12.35 6.64
CA LYS A 186 -1.95 12.33 5.37
C LYS A 186 -2.54 13.70 5.02
N ALA A 187 -3.09 14.43 5.99
CA ALA A 187 -3.62 15.76 5.79
C ALA A 187 -2.51 16.76 5.46
N GLU A 188 -1.37 16.70 6.13
CA GLU A 188 -0.19 17.52 5.86
C GLU A 188 0.32 17.30 4.43
N PHE A 189 0.48 16.03 4.00
CA PHE A 189 0.82 15.69 2.62
C PHE A 189 -0.16 16.29 1.61
N LYS A 190 -1.48 16.14 1.83
CA LYS A 190 -2.50 16.69 0.92
C LYS A 190 -2.46 18.22 0.87
N ALA A 191 -2.17 18.85 2.00
CA ALA A 191 -2.29 20.29 2.20
C ALA A 191 -1.04 21.06 1.74
N LEU A 192 0.14 20.42 1.74
CA LEU A 192 1.37 20.93 1.12
C LEU A 192 1.29 21.03 -0.41
N GLY A 193 0.13 20.74 -1.02
CA GLY A 193 0.00 20.67 -2.48
C GLY A 193 0.83 19.56 -3.10
N MET A 194 1.47 18.72 -2.27
CA MET A 194 1.99 17.42 -2.66
C MET A 194 0.77 16.56 -3.00
N LYS A 195 0.20 16.74 -4.20
CA LYS A 195 -0.38 15.60 -4.95
C LYS A 195 0.64 14.50 -4.74
N LYS A 196 0.28 13.46 -3.96
CA LYS A 196 1.08 12.27 -3.60
C LYS A 196 2.31 12.30 -4.49
N ARG A 197 3.40 12.93 -4.00
CA ARG A 197 4.44 13.60 -4.81
C ARG A 197 4.38 12.93 -6.16
N ALA A 198 3.95 13.62 -7.25
CA ALA A 198 4.30 13.13 -8.58
C ALA A 198 5.75 12.78 -8.38
N THR A 199 6.01 11.47 -8.32
CA THR A 199 7.26 10.92 -7.87
C THR A 199 8.27 11.70 -8.67
N SER A 200 9.49 11.92 -8.17
CA SER A 200 10.54 12.04 -9.19
C SER A 200 10.32 10.81 -10.06
N GLY A 201 9.72 11.02 -11.24
CA GLY A 201 8.87 10.01 -11.85
C GLY A 201 9.73 8.79 -12.12
N SER A 202 9.16 7.59 -12.18
CA SER A 202 9.99 6.52 -12.69
C SER A 202 10.43 6.88 -14.12
N TYR A 203 11.73 6.82 -14.39
CA TYR A 203 12.28 7.18 -15.69
C TYR A 203 12.57 5.91 -16.50
N ILE A 204 12.07 5.84 -17.73
CA ILE A 204 12.30 4.69 -18.62
C ILE A 204 13.67 4.84 -19.28
N VAL A 205 14.59 3.95 -18.95
CA VAL A 205 15.95 3.93 -19.52
C VAL A 205 16.03 3.03 -20.76
N TYR A 206 15.17 2.03 -20.86
CA TYR A 206 15.13 1.11 -21.98
C TYR A 206 13.73 0.54 -22.12
N GLN A 207 13.25 0.38 -23.35
CA GLN A 207 11.99 -0.30 -23.62
C GLN A 207 12.03 -1.01 -24.97
N THR A 208 11.35 -2.15 -25.05
CA THR A 208 10.98 -2.81 -26.31
C THR A 208 9.48 -3.00 -26.38
N ARG A 209 8.94 -2.98 -27.59
CA ARG A 209 7.49 -3.07 -27.86
C ARG A 209 7.25 -4.05 -28.99
N SER A 210 6.22 -4.87 -28.85
CA SER A 210 5.67 -5.72 -29.91
C SER A 210 4.32 -5.16 -30.41
N PRO A 211 3.77 -5.67 -31.52
CA PRO A 211 2.41 -5.31 -31.94
C PRO A 211 1.39 -5.59 -30.84
N SER A 212 0.47 -4.64 -30.61
CA SER A 212 -0.58 -4.82 -29.60
C SER A 212 -1.76 -5.61 -30.16
N GLU A 213 -1.65 -6.93 -30.11
CA GLU A 213 -2.63 -7.88 -30.65
C GLU A 213 -3.47 -8.59 -29.56
N GLY A 214 -3.16 -8.38 -28.28
CA GLY A 214 -3.85 -9.07 -27.17
C GLY A 214 -5.11 -8.35 -26.71
N VAL A 215 -6.01 -9.09 -26.05
CA VAL A 215 -7.28 -8.56 -25.50
C VAL A 215 -7.12 -7.90 -24.12
N GLY A 216 -5.92 -7.98 -23.53
CA GLY A 216 -5.57 -7.42 -22.24
C GLY A 216 -4.07 -7.47 -21.99
N ARG A 217 -3.60 -6.95 -20.86
CA ARG A 217 -2.17 -6.90 -20.51
C ARG A 217 -1.89 -7.49 -19.15
N MET A 218 -0.86 -8.33 -19.08
CA MET A 218 -0.32 -8.84 -17.84
C MET A 218 1.07 -8.26 -17.58
N LEU A 219 1.28 -7.73 -16.38
CA LEU A 219 2.59 -7.25 -15.93
C LEU A 219 3.31 -8.33 -15.13
N VAL A 220 4.56 -8.57 -15.46
CA VAL A 220 5.50 -9.36 -14.66
C VAL A 220 6.64 -8.45 -14.22
N ALA A 221 6.77 -8.21 -12.91
CA ALA A 221 7.88 -7.44 -12.35
C ALA A 221 9.00 -8.38 -11.88
N VAL A 222 10.22 -8.17 -12.39
CA VAL A 222 11.37 -9.03 -12.13
C VAL A 222 12.56 -8.18 -11.69
N ALA A 223 13.25 -8.63 -10.65
CA ALA A 223 14.44 -7.95 -10.12
C ALA A 223 15.78 -8.59 -10.53
N ASP A 224 15.79 -9.90 -10.83
CA ASP A 224 17.01 -10.66 -11.10
C ASP A 224 16.81 -11.69 -12.24
N PRO A 225 17.80 -11.89 -13.14
CA PRO A 225 17.71 -12.83 -14.26
C PRO A 225 17.45 -14.30 -13.87
N GLN A 226 17.96 -14.80 -12.73
CA GLN A 226 17.75 -16.20 -12.35
C GLN A 226 16.29 -16.43 -11.95
N ALA A 227 15.70 -15.49 -11.21
CA ALA A 227 14.29 -15.52 -10.86
C ALA A 227 13.37 -15.18 -12.07
N ALA A 228 13.92 -14.56 -13.11
CA ALA A 228 13.19 -14.11 -14.29
C ALA A 228 12.61 -15.27 -15.09
N SER A 229 13.42 -16.28 -15.43
CA SER A 229 13.03 -17.29 -16.43
C SER A 229 11.75 -18.02 -16.02
N ASN A 230 11.66 -18.52 -14.78
CA ASN A 230 10.50 -19.29 -14.32
C ASN A 230 9.24 -18.42 -14.18
N LEU A 231 9.38 -17.20 -13.65
CA LEU A 231 8.24 -16.29 -13.49
C LEU A 231 7.72 -15.79 -14.84
N ILE A 232 8.60 -15.48 -15.78
CA ILE A 232 8.22 -15.05 -17.12
C ILE A 232 7.59 -16.20 -17.91
N LYS A 233 8.10 -17.42 -17.81
CA LYS A 233 7.48 -18.61 -18.45
C LYS A 233 6.07 -18.87 -17.93
N LEU A 234 5.87 -18.84 -16.61
CA LEU A 234 4.52 -18.95 -16.02
C LEU A 234 3.62 -17.81 -16.49
N GLY A 235 4.15 -16.59 -16.50
CA GLY A 235 3.46 -15.45 -17.07
C GLY A 235 3.07 -15.69 -18.53
N ALA A 236 3.96 -16.22 -19.34
CA ALA A 236 3.68 -16.49 -20.75
C ALA A 236 2.58 -17.55 -20.93
N HIS A 237 2.57 -18.61 -20.12
CA HIS A 237 1.48 -19.60 -20.09
C HIS A 237 0.13 -18.96 -19.77
N LEU A 238 0.06 -18.13 -18.72
CA LEU A 238 -1.18 -17.46 -18.32
C LEU A 238 -1.62 -16.38 -19.32
N ALA A 239 -0.67 -15.64 -19.87
CA ALA A 239 -0.92 -14.65 -20.91
C ALA A 239 -1.53 -15.32 -22.14
N ARG A 240 -0.96 -16.44 -22.58
CA ARG A 240 -1.46 -17.22 -23.72
C ARG A 240 -2.86 -17.75 -23.49
N SER A 241 -3.16 -18.30 -22.30
CA SER A 241 -4.50 -18.84 -22.01
C SER A 241 -5.58 -17.75 -21.97
N LYS A 242 -5.22 -16.54 -21.53
CA LYS A 242 -6.11 -15.37 -21.49
C LYS A 242 -6.06 -14.49 -22.74
N GLN A 243 -5.24 -14.83 -23.74
CA GLN A 243 -4.96 -13.99 -24.92
C GLN A 243 -4.44 -12.59 -24.57
N TYR A 244 -3.68 -12.46 -23.48
CA TYR A 244 -3.07 -11.22 -23.02
C TYR A 244 -1.68 -11.02 -23.61
N GLU A 245 -1.26 -9.75 -23.67
CA GLU A 245 0.13 -9.36 -23.91
C GLU A 245 0.92 -9.39 -22.60
N LEU A 246 2.22 -9.66 -22.70
CA LEU A 246 3.11 -9.69 -21.54
C LEU A 246 3.92 -8.38 -21.47
N GLU A 247 3.76 -7.62 -20.40
CA GLU A 247 4.62 -6.49 -20.05
C GLU A 247 5.63 -6.96 -18.99
N CYS A 248 6.91 -6.97 -19.33
CA CYS A 248 7.99 -7.32 -18.39
C CYS A 248 8.67 -6.04 -17.89
N LEU A 249 8.69 -5.84 -16.57
CA LEU A 249 9.26 -4.67 -15.92
C LEU A 249 10.44 -5.04 -15.04
N ASN A 250 11.58 -4.38 -15.27
CA ASN A 250 12.70 -4.35 -14.34
C ASN A 250 12.85 -2.94 -13.74
N VAL A 251 12.93 -2.84 -12.42
CA VAL A 251 13.10 -1.56 -11.71
C VAL A 251 14.50 -1.47 -11.13
N ILE A 252 15.23 -0.41 -11.47
CA ILE A 252 16.51 -0.04 -10.87
C ILE A 252 16.24 1.00 -9.79
N THR A 253 16.46 0.64 -8.52
CA THR A 253 16.23 1.55 -7.40
C THR A 253 17.43 2.47 -7.17
N ILE A 254 17.18 3.77 -6.99
CA ILE A 254 18.20 4.78 -6.68
C ILE A 254 17.90 5.53 -5.37
N PRO A 255 18.92 6.13 -4.72
CA PRO A 255 18.73 6.96 -3.52
C PRO A 255 17.79 8.14 -3.78
N LYS A 256 17.13 8.65 -2.73
CA LYS A 256 16.11 9.72 -2.84
C LYS A 256 16.69 11.08 -3.22
N GLU A 257 18.00 11.23 -3.08
CA GLU A 257 18.74 12.46 -3.32
C GLU A 257 19.14 12.64 -4.79
N GLN A 258 19.01 11.59 -5.62
CA GLN A 258 19.38 11.61 -7.04
C GLN A 258 18.14 11.61 -7.93
N ASP A 259 18.05 12.49 -8.93
CA ASP A 259 16.93 12.45 -9.87
C ASP A 259 16.97 11.17 -10.74
N PRO A 260 15.86 10.40 -10.87
CA PRO A 260 15.78 9.22 -11.73
C PRO A 260 16.19 9.47 -13.20
N SER A 261 15.97 10.67 -13.71
CA SER A 261 16.32 11.06 -15.09
C SER A 261 17.81 11.39 -15.27
N GLU A 262 18.51 11.75 -14.20
CA GLU A 262 19.93 12.12 -14.20
C GLU A 262 20.85 11.02 -13.65
N ALA A 263 20.27 10.00 -13.00
CA ALA A 263 21.02 8.92 -12.38
C ALA A 263 21.78 8.07 -13.41
N LYS A 264 23.09 7.96 -13.22
CA LYS A 264 23.95 7.06 -14.01
C LYS A 264 23.73 5.61 -13.55
N VAL A 265 22.91 4.88 -14.28
CA VAL A 265 22.59 3.47 -14.01
C VAL A 265 23.07 2.56 -15.15
N SER A 266 23.35 1.31 -14.82
CA SER A 266 23.67 0.28 -15.82
C SER A 266 22.44 -0.57 -16.14
N PRO A 267 21.94 -0.58 -17.39
CA PRO A 267 20.78 -1.40 -17.78
C PRO A 267 21.16 -2.86 -18.08
N THR A 268 22.42 -3.28 -17.94
CA THR A 268 22.92 -4.58 -18.42
C THR A 268 22.14 -5.77 -17.85
N LEU A 269 21.82 -5.76 -16.55
CA LEU A 269 21.04 -6.84 -15.94
C LEU A 269 19.59 -6.84 -16.45
N GLY A 270 18.95 -5.67 -16.52
CA GLY A 270 17.59 -5.54 -17.03
C GLY A 270 17.48 -5.91 -18.52
N ARG A 271 18.52 -5.70 -19.32
CA ARG A 271 18.58 -6.13 -20.72
C ARG A 271 18.59 -7.65 -20.84
N LYS A 272 19.36 -8.36 -20.01
CA LYS A 272 19.32 -9.84 -19.96
C LYS A 272 17.93 -10.37 -19.63
N ILE A 273 17.22 -9.71 -18.70
CA ILE A 273 15.82 -10.06 -18.37
C ILE A 273 14.90 -9.79 -19.57
N SER A 274 15.12 -8.68 -20.28
CA SER A 274 14.33 -8.30 -21.46
C SER A 274 14.52 -9.30 -22.60
N GLU A 275 15.76 -9.69 -22.89
CA GLU A 275 16.11 -10.69 -23.90
C GLU A 275 15.49 -12.06 -23.59
N GLU A 276 15.50 -12.48 -22.32
CA GLU A 276 14.82 -13.71 -21.89
C GLU A 276 13.31 -13.61 -22.06
N ALA A 277 12.71 -12.47 -21.72
CA ALA A 277 11.27 -12.27 -21.89
C ALA A 277 10.85 -12.33 -23.35
N GLU A 278 11.62 -11.71 -24.25
CA GLU A 278 11.38 -11.77 -25.69
C GLU A 278 11.54 -13.20 -26.23
N ARG A 279 12.56 -13.93 -25.79
CA ARG A 279 12.76 -15.35 -26.16
C ARG A 279 11.56 -16.21 -25.76
N VAL A 280 11.10 -16.07 -24.52
CA VAL A 280 9.89 -16.76 -24.03
C VAL A 280 8.67 -16.31 -24.83
N GLY A 281 8.54 -15.02 -25.14
CA GLY A 281 7.48 -14.50 -26.01
C GLY A 281 7.40 -15.21 -27.36
N HIS A 282 8.55 -15.38 -28.01
CA HIS A 282 8.65 -16.08 -29.28
C HIS A 282 8.29 -17.57 -29.17
N GLU A 283 8.77 -18.25 -28.13
CA GLU A 283 8.45 -19.66 -27.85
C GLU A 283 6.93 -19.86 -27.66
N PHE A 284 6.31 -18.96 -26.90
CA PHE A 284 4.90 -19.03 -26.56
C PHE A 284 3.97 -18.41 -27.60
N LYS A 285 4.53 -17.70 -28.60
CA LYS A 285 3.81 -16.95 -29.63
C LYS A 285 2.87 -15.89 -29.03
N ILE A 286 3.38 -15.11 -28.08
CA ILE A 286 2.63 -14.01 -27.44
C ILE A 286 3.37 -12.67 -27.64
N PRO A 287 2.66 -11.54 -27.75
CA PRO A 287 3.29 -10.22 -27.75
C PRO A 287 3.97 -9.94 -26.40
N VAL A 288 5.25 -9.60 -26.44
CA VAL A 288 6.03 -9.20 -25.25
C VAL A 288 6.50 -7.77 -25.40
N HIS A 289 6.36 -7.00 -24.32
CA HIS A 289 6.85 -5.65 -24.17
C HIS A 289 7.79 -5.64 -22.97
N THR A 290 8.95 -4.99 -23.07
CA THR A 290 9.89 -4.91 -21.95
C THR A 290 10.14 -3.46 -21.58
N ASN A 291 10.37 -3.19 -20.29
CA ASN A 291 10.67 -1.87 -19.78
C ASN A 291 11.67 -1.95 -18.62
N ILE A 292 12.71 -1.13 -18.68
CA ILE A 292 13.64 -0.90 -17.58
C ILE A 292 13.39 0.51 -17.05
N ARG A 293 12.87 0.60 -15.83
CA ARG A 293 12.58 1.87 -15.14
C ARG A 293 13.56 2.15 -14.02
N VAL A 294 13.97 3.40 -13.85
CA VAL A 294 14.71 3.89 -12.70
C VAL A 294 13.74 4.59 -11.77
N ALA A 295 13.76 4.28 -10.48
CA ALA A 295 12.85 4.87 -9.51
C ALA A 295 13.43 4.87 -8.09
N HIS A 296 12.83 5.64 -7.19
CA HIS A 296 13.16 5.61 -5.77
C HIS A 296 12.49 4.45 -5.02
N ASP A 297 11.31 4.03 -5.49
CA ASP A 297 10.53 2.96 -4.90
C ASP A 297 10.02 2.02 -6.00
N VAL A 298 10.13 0.71 -5.74
CA VAL A 298 9.74 -0.33 -6.69
C VAL A 298 8.22 -0.41 -6.84
N GLY A 299 7.48 -0.20 -5.74
CA GLY A 299 6.02 -0.23 -5.73
C GLY A 299 5.42 0.93 -6.50
N ASP A 300 5.96 2.13 -6.34
CA ASP A 300 5.54 3.30 -7.12
C ASP A 300 5.81 3.09 -8.62
N ALA A 301 6.98 2.56 -8.99
CA ALA A 301 7.30 2.26 -10.40
C ALA A 301 6.37 1.20 -11.01
N ILE A 302 6.00 0.17 -10.25
CA ILE A 302 5.01 -0.84 -10.68
C ILE A 302 3.63 -0.22 -10.81
N ALA A 303 3.20 0.60 -9.84
CA ALA A 303 1.91 1.27 -9.86
C ALA A 303 1.78 2.21 -11.07
N GLU A 304 2.81 3.01 -11.35
CA GLU A 304 2.91 3.84 -12.55
C GLU A 304 2.84 2.99 -13.82
N THR A 305 3.57 1.87 -13.88
CA THR A 305 3.51 0.97 -15.03
C THR A 305 2.12 0.36 -15.22
N ILE A 306 1.46 -0.07 -14.15
CA ILE A 306 0.10 -0.60 -14.19
C ILE A 306 -0.88 0.43 -14.74
N HIS A 307 -0.74 1.69 -14.30
CA HIS A 307 -1.56 2.79 -14.76
C HIS A 307 -1.29 3.14 -16.24
N ASP A 308 -0.03 3.42 -16.59
CA ASP A 308 0.38 3.86 -17.92
C ASP A 308 0.07 2.82 -18.98
N ARG A 309 0.30 1.55 -18.65
CA ARG A 309 0.13 0.42 -19.57
C ARG A 309 -1.26 -0.19 -19.51
N ARG A 310 -2.15 0.30 -18.62
CA ARG A 310 -3.50 -0.24 -18.40
C ARG A 310 -3.46 -1.76 -18.17
N VAL A 311 -2.66 -2.17 -17.21
CA VAL A 311 -2.46 -3.59 -16.88
C VAL A 311 -3.73 -4.15 -16.23
N ASP A 312 -4.17 -5.31 -16.71
CA ASP A 312 -5.33 -6.02 -16.20
C ASP A 312 -4.98 -6.98 -15.07
N LEU A 313 -3.80 -7.60 -15.16
CA LEU A 313 -3.30 -8.59 -14.21
C LEU A 313 -1.84 -8.33 -13.87
N PHE A 314 -1.49 -8.30 -12.59
CA PHE A 314 -0.13 -8.19 -12.11
C PHE A 314 0.32 -9.50 -11.47
N LEU A 315 1.38 -10.10 -12.02
CA LEU A 315 1.99 -11.32 -11.54
C LEU A 315 3.30 -10.98 -10.83
N MET A 316 3.43 -11.43 -9.58
CA MET A 316 4.65 -11.19 -8.82
C MET A 316 5.03 -12.36 -7.93
N ARG A 317 6.33 -12.50 -7.69
CA ARG A 317 6.87 -13.43 -6.70
C ARG A 317 6.91 -12.76 -5.32
N TRP A 318 6.45 -13.47 -4.30
CA TRP A 318 6.59 -13.08 -2.90
C TRP A 318 8.03 -13.29 -2.44
N SER A 319 8.65 -12.20 -1.97
CA SER A 319 10.00 -12.21 -1.41
C SER A 319 9.99 -11.72 0.04
N GLY A 320 9.35 -12.47 0.94
CA GLY A 320 9.40 -12.20 2.39
C GLY A 320 10.58 -12.92 3.03
N ASN A 321 11.60 -12.20 3.52
CA ASN A 321 12.65 -12.77 4.37
C ASN A 321 12.41 -12.35 5.84
N ARG A 322 12.89 -13.14 6.82
CA ARG A 322 12.65 -13.02 8.29
C ARG A 322 12.86 -11.63 8.90
N ARG A 323 13.51 -10.69 8.20
CA ARG A 323 13.87 -9.35 8.67
C ARG A 323 13.44 -8.19 7.75
N SER A 324 12.86 -8.46 6.59
CA SER A 324 12.62 -7.43 5.56
C SER A 324 11.13 -7.16 5.36
N GLN A 325 10.69 -5.93 5.70
CA GLN A 325 9.35 -5.41 5.40
C GLN A 325 9.14 -5.07 3.90
N LYS A 326 10.14 -5.32 3.03
CA LYS A 326 10.10 -4.89 1.62
C LYS A 326 8.98 -5.54 0.80
N GLY A 327 8.72 -6.84 1.00
CA GLY A 327 7.65 -7.56 0.28
C GLY A 327 6.25 -7.08 0.70
N ASP A 328 6.05 -6.84 2.00
CA ASP A 328 4.80 -6.29 2.54
C ASP A 328 4.54 -4.88 1.99
N HIS A 329 5.57 -4.04 1.99
CA HIS A 329 5.47 -2.68 1.47
C HIS A 329 5.14 -2.66 -0.02
N LEU A 330 5.77 -3.54 -0.79
CA LEU A 330 5.55 -3.64 -2.23
C LEU A 330 4.11 -4.05 -2.57
N LEU A 331 3.63 -5.15 -1.96
CA LEU A 331 2.27 -5.61 -2.18
C LEU A 331 1.25 -4.57 -1.70
N ARG A 332 1.49 -3.95 -0.54
CA ARG A 332 0.62 -2.88 -0.04
C ARG A 332 0.58 -1.69 -0.99
N ALA A 333 1.74 -1.23 -1.45
CA ALA A 333 1.84 -0.12 -2.39
C ALA A 333 1.05 -0.42 -3.66
N VAL A 334 1.19 -1.61 -4.25
CA VAL A 334 0.45 -2.01 -5.44
C VAL A 334 -1.06 -2.15 -5.17
N MET A 335 -1.45 -2.77 -4.06
CA MET A 335 -2.85 -2.99 -3.72
C MET A 335 -3.60 -1.69 -3.38
N GLU A 336 -2.94 -0.73 -2.75
CA GLU A 336 -3.49 0.59 -2.43
C GLU A 336 -3.57 1.51 -3.66
N SER A 337 -2.68 1.32 -4.64
CA SER A 337 -2.52 2.26 -5.77
C SER A 337 -3.13 1.78 -7.09
N THR A 338 -3.53 0.51 -7.21
CA THR A 338 -3.99 -0.05 -8.48
C THR A 338 -5.30 -0.81 -8.30
N THR A 339 -6.06 -1.03 -9.38
CA THR A 339 -7.30 -1.83 -9.37
C THR A 339 -7.18 -3.15 -10.14
N CYS A 340 -5.99 -3.47 -10.68
CA CYS A 340 -5.79 -4.68 -11.46
C CYS A 340 -5.92 -5.94 -10.58
N ALA A 341 -6.18 -7.08 -11.23
CA ALA A 341 -6.04 -8.37 -10.57
C ALA A 341 -4.58 -8.58 -10.15
N VAL A 342 -4.35 -9.30 -9.06
CA VAL A 342 -2.99 -9.58 -8.54
C VAL A 342 -2.84 -11.06 -8.26
N THR A 343 -1.78 -11.65 -8.80
CA THR A 343 -1.39 -13.03 -8.52
C THR A 343 -0.02 -13.07 -7.86
N LEU A 344 0.02 -13.67 -6.67
CA LEU A 344 1.22 -13.83 -5.85
C LEU A 344 1.70 -15.27 -5.93
N LEU A 345 2.98 -15.45 -6.19
CA LEU A 345 3.65 -16.74 -6.23
C LEU A 345 4.70 -16.79 -5.12
N SER A 346 4.66 -17.79 -4.23
CA SER A 346 5.68 -17.91 -3.18
C SER A 346 6.98 -18.53 -3.71
N ARG A 347 7.16 -19.84 -3.49
CA ARG A 347 8.27 -20.62 -4.00
C ARG A 347 7.98 -20.97 -5.45
N LEU A 348 8.97 -20.68 -6.29
CA LEU A 348 8.99 -21.06 -7.69
C LEU A 348 10.20 -21.96 -7.87
N GLU A 349 9.99 -23.25 -7.68
CA GLU A 349 10.88 -24.27 -8.21
C GLU A 349 10.66 -24.38 -9.73
N ASP A 350 11.52 -25.13 -10.41
CA ASP A 350 11.46 -25.23 -11.86
C ASP A 350 10.08 -25.71 -12.32
N HIS A 351 9.60 -25.08 -13.39
CA HIS A 351 8.28 -25.34 -13.97
C HIS A 351 8.13 -26.84 -14.26
N GLY A 352 7.24 -27.52 -13.53
CA GLY A 352 6.98 -28.96 -13.71
C GLY A 352 7.33 -29.87 -12.52
N GLN A 353 7.86 -29.34 -11.40
CA GLN A 353 8.13 -30.17 -10.20
C GLN A 353 6.91 -30.40 -9.28
N TYR A 354 5.84 -29.63 -9.42
CA TYR A 354 4.63 -29.81 -8.60
C TYR A 354 3.71 -30.85 -9.24
N GLY A 355 3.65 -32.05 -8.65
CA GLY A 355 2.83 -33.17 -9.13
C GLY A 355 1.41 -33.14 -8.58
N ARG A 356 1.19 -32.52 -7.42
CA ARG A 356 -0.13 -32.41 -6.78
C ARG A 356 -0.55 -30.97 -6.49
N ILE A 357 -1.67 -30.57 -7.07
CA ILE A 357 -2.29 -29.25 -6.87
C ILE A 357 -3.50 -29.41 -5.97
N VAL A 358 -3.57 -28.60 -4.92
CA VAL A 358 -4.72 -28.50 -4.04
C VAL A 358 -5.43 -27.17 -4.25
N ILE A 359 -6.75 -27.23 -4.46
CA ILE A 359 -7.60 -26.05 -4.58
C ILE A 359 -8.75 -26.15 -3.57
N PRO A 360 -8.72 -25.37 -2.48
CA PRO A 360 -9.81 -25.34 -1.54
C PRO A 360 -10.95 -24.49 -2.07
N ILE A 361 -12.16 -25.01 -1.92
CA ILE A 361 -13.42 -24.36 -2.22
C ILE A 361 -14.10 -24.09 -0.88
N ALA A 362 -14.27 -22.81 -0.55
CA ALA A 362 -14.86 -22.39 0.71
C ALA A 362 -15.71 -21.13 0.49
N PRO A 363 -16.77 -20.89 1.29
CA PRO A 363 -17.60 -19.69 1.20
C PRO A 363 -16.82 -18.37 1.38
N PHE A 364 -15.69 -18.41 2.08
CA PHE A 364 -14.82 -17.24 2.34
C PHE A 364 -13.65 -17.10 1.35
N LEU A 365 -13.57 -17.97 0.34
CA LEU A 365 -12.58 -17.93 -0.73
C LEU A 365 -13.23 -17.55 -2.07
N ASP A 366 -12.44 -16.98 -2.97
CA ASP A 366 -12.86 -16.69 -4.34
C ASP A 366 -12.47 -17.84 -5.25
N THR A 367 -13.35 -18.85 -5.34
CA THR A 367 -13.10 -20.05 -6.15
C THR A 367 -12.78 -19.72 -7.61
N LYS A 368 -13.46 -18.72 -8.19
CA LYS A 368 -13.23 -18.30 -9.57
C LYS A 368 -11.80 -17.79 -9.75
N ALA A 369 -11.31 -16.96 -8.82
CA ALA A 369 -9.94 -16.45 -8.85
C ALA A 369 -8.87 -17.57 -8.84
N ALA A 370 -9.12 -18.65 -8.09
CA ALA A 370 -8.23 -19.80 -8.03
C ALA A 370 -8.26 -20.62 -9.32
N LEU A 371 -9.45 -20.96 -9.81
CA LEU A 371 -9.64 -21.77 -11.02
C LEU A 371 -9.18 -21.06 -12.29
N ASP A 372 -9.23 -19.73 -12.32
CA ASP A 372 -8.71 -18.89 -13.42
C ASP A 372 -7.21 -19.09 -13.68
N LEU A 373 -6.45 -19.58 -12.69
CA LEU A 373 -5.03 -19.87 -12.80
C LEU A 373 -4.74 -21.31 -13.25
N LEU A 374 -5.74 -22.18 -13.23
CA LEU A 374 -5.57 -23.60 -13.51
C LEU A 374 -4.94 -23.86 -14.91
N PRO A 375 -5.31 -23.16 -16.00
CA PRO A 375 -4.65 -23.33 -17.30
C PRO A 375 -3.14 -23.11 -17.26
N MET A 376 -2.68 -22.12 -16.50
CA MET A 376 -1.24 -21.82 -16.34
C MET A 376 -0.53 -22.95 -15.62
N LEU A 377 -1.19 -23.58 -14.65
CA LEU A 377 -0.59 -24.60 -13.80
C LEU A 377 -0.55 -25.98 -14.47
N ILE A 378 -1.53 -26.29 -15.33
CA ILE A 378 -1.60 -27.56 -16.07
C ILE A 378 -0.64 -27.57 -17.28
N ALA A 379 -0.46 -26.41 -17.93
CA ALA A 379 0.19 -26.36 -19.22
C ALA A 379 1.61 -26.98 -19.21
N GLY A 380 1.85 -27.91 -20.14
CA GLY A 380 3.15 -28.58 -20.30
C GLY A 380 3.41 -29.73 -19.33
N ARG A 381 2.41 -30.20 -18.58
CA ARG A 381 2.55 -31.32 -17.62
C ARG A 381 1.79 -32.56 -18.09
N GLN A 382 2.41 -33.74 -17.93
CA GLN A 382 1.83 -35.03 -18.32
C GLN A 382 1.20 -35.80 -17.16
N GLU A 383 1.70 -35.62 -15.92
CA GLU A 383 1.18 -36.26 -14.72
C GLU A 383 0.92 -35.19 -13.66
N LEU A 384 -0.36 -34.84 -13.49
CA LEU A 384 -0.78 -33.82 -12.53
C LEU A 384 -2.06 -34.29 -11.84
N ALA A 385 -2.00 -34.47 -10.52
CA ALA A 385 -3.17 -34.74 -9.70
C ALA A 385 -3.75 -33.43 -9.18
N VAL A 386 -5.03 -33.18 -9.44
CA VAL A 386 -5.74 -32.01 -8.89
C VAL A 386 -6.68 -32.52 -7.79
N THR A 387 -6.55 -31.95 -6.59
CA THR A 387 -7.43 -32.25 -5.46
C THR A 387 -8.23 -31.00 -5.11
N LEU A 388 -9.56 -31.09 -5.20
CA LEU A 388 -10.46 -30.07 -4.68
C LEU A 388 -10.79 -30.38 -3.22
N ILE A 389 -10.64 -29.40 -2.34
CA ILE A 389 -11.01 -29.56 -0.92
C ILE A 389 -12.26 -28.75 -0.62
N SER A 390 -13.35 -29.42 -0.24
CA SER A 390 -14.54 -28.78 0.32
C SER A 390 -14.24 -28.31 1.74
N VAL A 391 -14.34 -27.00 1.98
CA VAL A 391 -13.99 -26.39 3.26
C VAL A 391 -15.13 -25.54 3.76
N ALA A 392 -15.79 -25.99 4.83
CA ALA A 392 -16.86 -25.25 5.47
C ALA A 392 -16.99 -25.61 6.95
N LYS A 393 -17.90 -24.93 7.64
CA LYS A 393 -18.40 -25.35 8.95
C LYS A 393 -19.40 -26.49 8.76
N GLU A 394 -19.60 -27.32 9.78
CA GLU A 394 -20.48 -28.51 9.74
C GLU A 394 -21.87 -28.22 9.11
N HIS A 395 -22.51 -27.12 9.46
CA HIS A 395 -23.84 -26.71 8.92
C HIS A 395 -23.83 -26.22 7.45
N GLN A 396 -22.66 -25.97 6.85
CA GLN A 396 -22.47 -25.50 5.46
C GLN A 396 -21.76 -26.53 4.58
N MET A 397 -21.42 -27.71 5.12
CA MET A 397 -20.62 -28.71 4.40
C MET A 397 -21.36 -29.31 3.21
N GLU A 398 -22.66 -29.57 3.31
CA GLU A 398 -23.45 -30.11 2.19
C GLU A 398 -23.50 -29.16 0.97
N GLU A 399 -23.75 -27.87 1.20
CA GLU A 399 -23.79 -26.86 0.14
C GLU A 399 -22.42 -26.70 -0.54
N THR A 400 -21.35 -26.67 0.26
CA THR A 400 -19.98 -26.54 -0.26
C THR A 400 -19.55 -27.79 -1.03
N ARG A 401 -19.96 -28.98 -0.56
CA ARG A 401 -19.69 -30.25 -1.24
C ARG A 401 -20.36 -30.31 -2.62
N LEU A 402 -21.59 -29.82 -2.73
CA LEU A 402 -22.30 -29.75 -4.02
C LEU A 402 -21.56 -28.83 -5.01
N GLU A 403 -21.08 -27.68 -4.56
CA GLU A 403 -20.29 -26.76 -5.39
C GLU A 403 -18.97 -27.41 -5.83
N VAL A 404 -18.31 -28.16 -4.94
CA VAL A 404 -17.07 -28.89 -5.28
C VAL A 404 -17.31 -29.94 -6.37
N GLU A 405 -18.36 -30.75 -6.25
CA GLU A 405 -18.71 -31.75 -7.27
C GLU A 405 -19.05 -31.10 -8.62
N LYS A 406 -19.73 -29.94 -8.60
CA LYS A 406 -20.00 -29.19 -9.82
C LYS A 406 -18.71 -28.70 -10.49
N GLN A 407 -17.78 -28.14 -9.71
CA GLN A 407 -16.50 -27.68 -10.25
C GLN A 407 -15.62 -28.84 -10.72
N LYS A 408 -15.67 -29.99 -10.03
CA LYS A 408 -15.01 -31.23 -10.45
C LYS A 408 -15.39 -31.60 -11.88
N VAL A 409 -16.68 -31.75 -12.15
CA VAL A 409 -17.18 -32.14 -13.48
C VAL A 409 -16.71 -31.15 -14.56
N VAL A 410 -16.72 -29.85 -14.27
CA VAL A 410 -16.27 -28.82 -15.21
C VAL A 410 -14.77 -28.94 -15.51
N ILE A 411 -13.95 -29.20 -14.49
CA ILE A 411 -12.50 -29.33 -14.65
C ILE A 411 -12.15 -30.61 -15.41
N GLU A 412 -12.73 -31.75 -15.04
CA GLU A 412 -12.51 -33.03 -15.71
C GLU A 412 -12.91 -32.95 -17.20
N HIS A 413 -14.03 -32.28 -17.49
CA HIS A 413 -14.49 -32.10 -18.86
C HIS A 413 -13.59 -31.18 -19.69
N ASN A 414 -13.19 -30.02 -19.14
CA ASN A 414 -12.45 -29.00 -19.88
C ASN A 414 -10.96 -29.30 -20.01
N TYR A 415 -10.36 -30.02 -19.06
CA TYR A 415 -8.91 -30.24 -19.00
C TYR A 415 -8.50 -31.72 -19.10
N HIS A 416 -9.45 -32.66 -19.13
CA HIS A 416 -9.18 -34.10 -19.21
C HIS A 416 -8.22 -34.60 -18.12
N LEU A 417 -8.39 -34.10 -16.90
CA LEU A 417 -7.62 -34.46 -15.71
C LEU A 417 -8.49 -35.28 -14.75
N ASP A 418 -7.87 -36.13 -13.95
CA ASP A 418 -8.53 -36.78 -12.83
C ASP A 418 -8.54 -35.84 -11.61
N VAL A 419 -9.71 -35.63 -11.03
CA VAL A 419 -9.91 -34.67 -9.94
C VAL A 419 -10.39 -35.39 -8.68
N GLU A 420 -9.51 -35.44 -7.67
CA GLU A 420 -9.84 -35.97 -6.35
C GLU A 420 -10.64 -34.94 -5.55
N VAL A 421 -11.57 -35.41 -4.72
CA VAL A 421 -12.34 -34.57 -3.80
C VAL A 421 -12.05 -34.99 -2.37
N ALA A 422 -11.70 -34.01 -1.53
CA ALA A 422 -11.53 -34.20 -0.09
C ALA A 422 -12.37 -33.18 0.69
N THR A 423 -12.59 -33.44 1.98
CA THR A 423 -13.38 -32.58 2.87
C THR A 423 -12.55 -32.19 4.09
N MET A 424 -12.65 -30.93 4.52
CA MET A 424 -11.94 -30.43 5.70
C MET A 424 -12.75 -29.34 6.40
N GLU A 425 -12.64 -29.24 7.71
CA GLU A 425 -13.26 -28.14 8.47
C GLU A 425 -12.30 -26.97 8.64
N ALA A 426 -12.72 -25.78 8.22
CA ALA A 426 -12.06 -24.52 8.57
C ALA A 426 -13.05 -23.35 8.55
N ASN A 427 -12.77 -22.35 9.39
CA ASN A 427 -13.59 -21.14 9.56
C ASN A 427 -12.96 -19.87 8.95
N SER A 428 -11.73 -19.95 8.43
CA SER A 428 -11.02 -18.84 7.81
C SER A 428 -9.94 -19.35 6.87
N ALA A 429 -9.42 -18.48 6.00
CA ALA A 429 -8.25 -18.80 5.18
C ALA A 429 -7.03 -19.15 6.06
N ILE A 430 -6.85 -18.51 7.21
CA ILE A 430 -5.69 -18.76 8.09
C ILE A 430 -5.78 -20.15 8.75
N SER A 431 -6.95 -20.53 9.26
CA SER A 431 -7.15 -21.83 9.88
C SER A 431 -7.05 -22.96 8.85
N LEU A 432 -7.60 -22.76 7.65
CA LEU A 432 -7.41 -23.65 6.51
C LEU A 432 -5.93 -23.92 6.24
N LEU A 433 -5.12 -22.85 6.16
CA LEU A 433 -3.69 -22.98 5.90
C LEU A 433 -2.97 -23.78 6.99
N SER A 434 -3.31 -23.56 8.26
CA SER A 434 -2.72 -24.32 9.37
C SER A 434 -3.09 -25.80 9.37
N SER A 435 -4.23 -26.16 8.78
CA SER A 435 -4.68 -27.55 8.64
C SER A 435 -4.02 -28.23 7.44
N ILE A 436 -3.85 -27.51 6.32
CA ILE A 436 -3.20 -28.04 5.10
C ILE A 436 -1.69 -28.24 5.32
N ASP A 437 -1.02 -27.33 6.02
CA ASP A 437 0.43 -27.41 6.32
C ASP A 437 0.80 -28.68 7.12
N LYS A 438 -0.16 -29.26 7.87
CA LYS A 438 0.03 -30.53 8.58
C LYS A 438 -0.16 -31.77 7.70
N SER A 439 -0.72 -31.61 6.51
CA SER A 439 -0.92 -32.72 5.56
C SER A 439 0.34 -32.88 4.70
N GLU A 440 1.15 -33.91 4.96
CA GLU A 440 2.46 -34.15 4.34
C GLU A 440 2.45 -34.44 2.81
N LYS A 441 1.36 -34.11 2.08
CA LYS A 441 1.16 -34.53 0.68
C LYS A 441 0.67 -33.41 -0.25
N THR A 442 1.04 -32.15 -0.02
CA THR A 442 0.66 -31.04 -0.91
C THR A 442 1.88 -30.32 -1.45
N ASP A 443 2.04 -30.31 -2.78
CA ASP A 443 3.17 -29.63 -3.44
C ASP A 443 2.82 -28.17 -3.75
N LEU A 444 1.60 -27.92 -4.25
CA LEU A 444 1.12 -26.59 -4.63
C LEU A 444 -0.30 -26.34 -4.14
N LEU A 445 -0.49 -25.25 -3.39
CA LEU A 445 -1.80 -24.75 -2.99
C LEU A 445 -2.20 -23.52 -3.82
N VAL A 446 -3.40 -23.53 -4.37
CA VAL A 446 -3.95 -22.40 -5.12
C VAL A 446 -5.10 -21.79 -4.36
N LEU A 447 -4.94 -20.54 -3.92
CA LEU A 447 -5.95 -19.80 -3.18
C LEU A 447 -6.49 -18.66 -4.02
N GLY A 448 -7.81 -18.52 -4.04
CA GLY A 448 -8.47 -17.30 -4.49
C GLY A 448 -8.91 -16.50 -3.29
N LEU A 449 -8.49 -15.24 -3.20
CA LEU A 449 -8.87 -14.33 -2.13
C LEU A 449 -9.50 -13.07 -2.70
N SER A 450 -10.55 -12.58 -2.05
CA SER A 450 -11.01 -11.22 -2.28
C SER A 450 -9.91 -10.21 -1.95
N ARG A 451 -9.96 -9.03 -2.55
CA ARG A 451 -9.00 -7.95 -2.27
C ARG A 451 -8.92 -7.61 -0.78
N LYS A 452 -10.06 -7.57 -0.07
CA LYS A 452 -10.13 -7.33 1.38
C LYS A 452 -9.52 -8.50 2.18
N SER A 453 -9.77 -9.73 1.75
CA SER A 453 -9.21 -10.93 2.40
C SER A 453 -7.69 -11.01 2.21
N LEU A 454 -7.19 -10.69 1.02
CA LEU A 454 -5.76 -10.68 0.71
C LEU A 454 -5.04 -9.59 1.52
N THR A 455 -5.56 -8.36 1.57
CA THR A 455 -4.94 -7.28 2.37
C THR A 455 -4.89 -7.66 3.85
N ARG A 456 -5.93 -8.29 4.41
CA ARG A 456 -5.91 -8.79 5.80
C ARG A 456 -4.91 -9.94 5.98
N ALA A 457 -4.95 -10.96 5.12
CA ALA A 457 -4.11 -12.15 5.21
C ALA A 457 -2.61 -11.80 5.19
N VAL A 458 -2.22 -10.84 4.34
CA VAL A 458 -0.83 -10.38 4.24
C VAL A 458 -0.32 -9.78 5.55
N HIS A 459 -1.16 -9.22 6.43
CA HIS A 459 -0.72 -8.72 7.73
C HIS A 459 -0.52 -9.82 8.77
N HIS A 460 -1.10 -11.00 8.55
CA HIS A 460 -1.08 -12.09 9.52
C HIS A 460 0.24 -12.86 9.49
N ARG A 461 0.82 -13.09 10.67
CA ARG A 461 2.14 -13.74 10.81
C ARG A 461 2.17 -15.14 10.22
N SER A 462 1.12 -15.93 10.42
CA SER A 462 1.05 -17.31 9.90
C SER A 462 1.03 -17.36 8.36
N PHE A 463 0.33 -16.43 7.72
CA PHE A 463 0.26 -16.34 6.26
C PHE A 463 1.62 -15.97 5.66
N LYS A 464 2.30 -14.96 6.25
CA LYS A 464 3.68 -14.59 5.86
C LYS A 464 4.66 -15.74 6.06
N LYS A 465 4.56 -16.46 7.18
CA LYS A 465 5.43 -17.61 7.48
C LYS A 465 5.25 -18.68 6.40
N MET A 466 4.03 -19.00 6.02
CA MET A 466 3.75 -19.97 4.96
C MET A 466 4.33 -19.53 3.61
N LEU A 467 4.05 -18.28 3.16
CA LEU A 467 4.58 -17.77 1.89
C LEU A 467 6.11 -17.67 1.82
N SER A 468 6.81 -17.71 2.96
CA SER A 468 8.28 -17.57 3.02
C SER A 468 9.03 -18.82 3.47
N GLN A 469 8.39 -19.70 4.25
CA GLN A 469 9.03 -20.80 4.99
C GLN A 469 8.26 -22.12 4.93
N GLY A 470 7.06 -22.17 4.36
CA GLY A 470 6.29 -23.42 4.24
C GLY A 470 6.99 -24.41 3.30
N GLU A 471 6.86 -25.72 3.54
CA GLU A 471 7.41 -26.73 2.63
C GLU A 471 6.66 -26.78 1.29
N MET A 472 5.39 -26.36 1.29
CA MET A 472 4.50 -26.28 0.14
C MET A 472 4.59 -24.93 -0.62
N ALA A 473 4.50 -24.97 -1.95
CA ALA A 473 4.37 -23.77 -2.78
C ALA A 473 2.92 -23.23 -2.76
N VAL A 474 2.77 -21.91 -2.84
CA VAL A 474 1.46 -21.25 -2.70
C VAL A 474 1.29 -20.21 -3.80
N VAL A 475 0.16 -20.29 -4.49
CA VAL A 475 -0.31 -19.30 -5.44
C VAL A 475 -1.56 -18.63 -4.89
N VAL A 476 -1.56 -17.31 -4.84
CA VAL A 476 -2.71 -16.55 -4.34
C VAL A 476 -3.17 -15.59 -5.43
N SER A 477 -4.40 -15.76 -5.87
CA SER A 477 -5.04 -14.93 -6.89
C SER A 477 -6.08 -14.00 -6.25
N CYS A 478 -6.11 -12.76 -6.70
CA CYS A 478 -7.15 -11.80 -6.39
C CYS A 478 -7.66 -11.20 -7.70
N LEU A 479 -8.93 -11.38 -8.01
CA LEU A 479 -9.55 -10.79 -9.20
C LEU A 479 -9.71 -9.27 -9.06
N LYS A 480 -9.91 -8.63 -10.22
CA LYS A 480 -10.24 -7.20 -10.33
C LYS A 480 -11.55 -6.93 -9.58
N THR A 481 -11.58 -5.85 -8.81
CA THR A 481 -12.82 -5.41 -8.15
C THR A 481 -13.71 -4.80 -9.21
N GLU A 482 -14.92 -5.34 -9.41
CA GLU A 482 -15.94 -4.65 -10.21
C GLU A 482 -16.27 -3.33 -9.51
N ALA A 483 -16.22 -2.22 -10.27
CA ALA A 483 -16.33 -0.86 -9.76
C ALA A 483 -17.78 -0.46 -9.47
#